data_AF-A0A1C5F2C4-F1
#
_entry.id   AF-A0A1C5F2C4-F1
#
_cell.length_a   1.000
_cell.length_b   1.000
_cell.length_c   1.000
_cell.angle_alpha   90.00
_cell.angle_beta   90.00
_cell.angle_gamma   90.00
#
_symmetry.space_group_name_H-M   'P 1'
#
loop_
_entity.id
_entity.type
_entity.pdbx_description
1 polymer ?
#
loop_
_entity_poly.entity_id
_entity_poly.type
_entity_poly.pdbx_seq_one_letter_code
_entity_poly.pdbx_strand_id
1 'polypeptide(L)'
;FGTGGWDTDFPNSILEILRVVYTEADDHHRGIVGGSQQLPLRLWEREPGKIVHWPQGTSLASLHGGAPRPAVTRLHRAAGDRVVVTDASGDIRSYRAVVFTAQSWMLLSQIDCDDSLFPIDHWTAIERTHYMESSKLFVPVDRPFWLDEDEMTGRDTMSMTLTDRMTRGTYLLDDGPDRPAVICLSYTWCDDSLKWLPLSANERMEVMLKSLSEIYPNVDIRKHIIGSPITVSWENEPYFMGAFKANLPGHYRYQRRLFTHFMQDRLPADKRGVFLAGDDISWTAGWAEGAVQTALNAVWGVMHRFGGTTDPKNPGPGDLYEEIAPVELPED
;
A
#
# COMPACT_ATOMS: atom_id res chain seq x y z
N PHE A 1 0.62 -13.59 18.51
CA PHE A 1 1.24 -12.45 17.79
C PHE A 1 0.22 -11.33 17.50
N GLY A 2 -0.77 -11.07 18.38
CA GLY A 2 -1.45 -9.75 18.46
C GLY A 2 -2.49 -9.33 17.38
N THR A 3 -2.29 -9.60 16.09
CA THR A 3 -2.96 -8.84 15.00
C THR A 3 -3.91 -9.64 14.10
N GLY A 4 -4.24 -10.89 14.46
CA GLY A 4 -5.09 -11.78 13.66
C GLY A 4 -4.37 -13.03 13.19
N GLY A 5 -5.04 -13.90 12.42
CA GLY A 5 -4.46 -15.16 11.93
C GLY A 5 -3.45 -14.93 10.78
N TRP A 6 -2.35 -15.70 10.77
CA TRP A 6 -1.25 -15.60 9.80
C TRP A 6 -1.23 -16.75 8.80
N ASP A 7 -2.31 -17.53 8.74
CA ASP A 7 -2.44 -18.67 7.84
C ASP A 7 -2.31 -18.29 6.37
N THR A 8 -2.76 -17.08 6.02
CA THR A 8 -2.64 -16.50 4.69
C THR A 8 -1.21 -16.11 4.32
N ASP A 9 -0.32 -16.00 5.30
CA ASP A 9 1.11 -15.74 5.11
C ASP A 9 1.96 -17.02 5.10
N PHE A 10 1.40 -18.20 5.39
CA PHE A 10 2.15 -19.46 5.36
C PHE A 10 2.85 -19.76 4.02
N PRO A 11 2.30 -19.40 2.85
CA PRO A 11 3.00 -19.58 1.58
C PRO A 11 4.16 -18.61 1.36
N ASN A 12 4.22 -17.51 2.11
CA ASN A 12 5.19 -16.44 1.91
C ASN A 12 6.59 -16.86 2.35
N SER A 13 7.60 -16.21 1.77
CA SER A 13 8.98 -16.35 2.21
C SER A 13 9.09 -15.97 3.68
N ILE A 14 9.74 -16.83 4.48
CA ILE A 14 10.01 -16.54 5.90
C ILE A 14 10.75 -15.22 6.11
N LEU A 15 11.48 -14.73 5.10
CA LEU A 15 12.15 -13.43 5.17
C LEU A 15 11.17 -12.26 5.29
N GLU A 16 9.95 -12.34 4.75
CA GLU A 16 8.92 -11.31 4.98
C GLU A 16 8.53 -11.26 6.45
N ILE A 17 8.24 -12.43 7.05
CA ILE A 17 7.80 -12.53 8.45
C ILE A 17 8.91 -12.09 9.41
N LEU A 18 10.16 -12.49 9.14
CA LEU A 18 11.30 -12.07 9.96
C LEU A 18 11.47 -10.55 9.95
N ARG A 19 11.26 -9.88 8.82
CA ARG A 19 11.31 -8.41 8.76
C ARG A 19 10.23 -7.80 9.62
N VAL A 20 8.98 -8.28 9.49
CA VAL A 20 7.85 -7.78 10.28
C VAL A 20 8.13 -7.87 11.78
N VAL A 21 8.52 -9.06 12.26
CA VAL A 21 8.75 -9.31 13.69
C VAL A 21 9.98 -8.56 14.19
N TYR A 22 11.09 -8.53 13.44
CA TYR A 22 12.32 -7.85 13.88
C TYR A 22 12.23 -6.33 13.86
N THR A 23 11.26 -5.77 13.13
CA THR A 23 10.97 -4.33 13.18
C THR A 23 9.79 -3.99 14.07
N GLU A 24 9.25 -4.97 14.81
CA GLU A 24 8.02 -4.84 15.62
C GLU A 24 6.85 -4.24 14.83
N ALA A 25 6.81 -4.50 13.52
CA ALA A 25 5.78 -3.94 12.67
C ALA A 25 4.41 -4.54 13.02
N ASP A 26 4.34 -5.71 13.64
CA ASP A 26 3.11 -6.36 14.10
C ASP A 26 2.60 -5.89 15.48
N ASP A 27 3.23 -4.89 16.11
CA ASP A 27 2.83 -4.43 17.46
C ASP A 27 2.76 -2.89 17.58
N HIS A 28 2.19 -2.41 18.70
CA HIS A 28 2.13 -0.99 19.08
C HIS A 28 1.45 -0.06 18.06
N HIS A 29 0.49 -0.58 17.29
CA HIS A 29 -0.21 0.17 16.25
C HIS A 29 -0.99 1.36 16.81
N ARG A 30 -1.05 2.43 16.01
CA ARG A 30 -1.84 3.63 16.31
C ARG A 30 -2.73 3.95 15.12
N GLY A 31 -4.00 4.27 15.41
CA GLY A 31 -4.87 4.90 14.44
C GLY A 31 -4.52 6.38 14.25
N ILE A 32 -4.78 6.93 13.06
CA ILE A 32 -4.76 8.37 12.82
C ILE A 32 -6.19 8.88 13.02
N VAL A 33 -6.39 9.72 14.04
CA VAL A 33 -7.69 10.34 14.32
C VAL A 33 -8.16 11.15 13.10
N GLY A 34 -9.37 10.86 12.61
CA GLY A 34 -9.92 11.43 11.37
C GLY A 34 -9.48 10.71 10.09
N GLY A 35 -8.76 9.59 10.20
CA GLY A 35 -8.39 8.73 9.07
C GLY A 35 -7.01 9.01 8.49
N SER A 36 -6.35 7.95 8.02
CA SER A 36 -4.99 7.99 7.47
C SER A 36 -4.87 8.73 6.13
N GLN A 37 -5.98 8.91 5.41
CA GLN A 37 -6.03 9.70 4.17
C GLN A 37 -5.58 11.16 4.37
N GLN A 38 -5.67 11.69 5.60
CA GLN A 38 -5.16 13.02 5.91
C GLN A 38 -3.66 13.17 5.65
N LEU A 39 -2.86 12.11 5.77
CA LEU A 39 -1.41 12.20 5.56
C LEU A 39 -1.07 12.64 4.12
N PRO A 40 -1.47 11.92 3.06
CA PRO A 40 -1.19 12.35 1.68
C PRO A 40 -1.86 13.69 1.33
N LEU A 41 -3.07 13.97 1.83
CA LEU A 41 -3.75 15.26 1.59
C LEU A 41 -2.97 16.43 2.21
N ARG A 42 -2.48 16.28 3.45
CA ARG A 42 -1.68 17.32 4.09
C ARG A 42 -0.31 17.47 3.43
N LEU A 43 0.30 16.39 2.93
CA LEU A 43 1.54 16.49 2.14
C LEU A 43 1.31 17.24 0.81
N TRP A 44 0.16 17.06 0.17
CA TRP A 44 -0.23 17.78 -1.04
C TRP A 44 -0.37 19.30 -0.81
N GLU A 45 -0.96 19.68 0.32
CA GLU A 45 -1.24 21.08 0.67
C GLU A 45 -0.06 21.77 1.38
N ARG A 46 0.88 21.00 1.94
CA ARG A 46 1.96 21.55 2.77
C ARG A 46 2.87 22.51 2.00
N GLU A 47 3.12 23.67 2.61
CA GLU A 47 4.10 24.66 2.18
C GLU A 47 5.41 24.48 2.96
N PRO A 48 6.48 23.94 2.36
CA PRO A 48 7.72 23.68 3.08
C PRO A 48 8.43 24.99 3.45
N GLY A 49 8.95 25.07 4.69
CA GLY A 49 9.69 26.26 5.15
C GLY A 49 11.08 26.42 4.52
N LYS A 50 11.66 25.35 3.97
CA LYS A 50 12.94 25.37 3.25
C LYS A 50 12.74 24.89 1.81
N ILE A 51 12.76 25.83 0.88
CA ILE A 51 12.65 25.62 -0.56
C ILE A 51 13.74 26.45 -1.26
N VAL A 52 14.23 25.98 -2.42
CA VAL A 52 15.39 26.60 -3.09
C VAL A 52 14.96 27.50 -4.26
N HIS A 53 14.25 26.94 -5.23
CA HIS A 53 13.89 27.66 -6.46
C HIS A 53 12.54 28.38 -6.35
N TRP A 54 11.58 27.76 -5.68
CA TRP A 54 10.21 28.24 -5.61
C TRP A 54 10.03 29.34 -4.54
N PRO A 55 9.05 30.25 -4.71
CA PRO A 55 8.75 31.26 -3.70
C PRO A 55 8.10 30.66 -2.45
N GLN A 56 8.31 31.30 -1.29
CA GLN A 56 7.67 30.90 -0.04
C GLN A 56 6.14 30.86 -0.19
N GLY A 57 5.51 29.86 0.42
CA GLY A 57 4.08 29.58 0.23
C GLY A 57 3.76 28.65 -0.94
N THR A 58 4.77 28.12 -1.63
CA THR A 58 4.54 27.10 -2.67
C THR A 58 4.27 25.73 -2.04
N SER A 59 3.19 25.06 -2.48
CA SER A 59 2.84 23.67 -2.18
C SER A 59 2.75 22.83 -3.45
N LEU A 60 2.60 21.51 -3.32
CA LEU A 60 2.33 20.66 -4.49
C LEU A 60 0.99 21.04 -5.13
N ALA A 61 -0.04 21.32 -4.32
CA ALA A 61 -1.32 21.82 -4.78
C ALA A 61 -1.18 23.09 -5.65
N SER A 62 -0.44 24.10 -5.18
CA SER A 62 -0.29 25.35 -5.92
C SER A 62 0.48 25.16 -7.24
N LEU A 63 1.50 24.29 -7.26
CA LEU A 63 2.27 23.98 -8.48
C LEU A 63 1.44 23.29 -9.57
N HIS A 64 0.36 22.61 -9.19
CA HIS A 64 -0.49 21.86 -10.11
C HIS A 64 -1.86 22.52 -10.34
N GLY A 65 -2.09 23.73 -9.82
CA GLY A 65 -3.39 24.38 -9.94
C GLY A 65 -4.51 23.67 -9.18
N GLY A 66 -4.17 22.98 -8.09
CA GLY A 66 -5.11 22.36 -7.15
C GLY A 66 -5.33 20.85 -7.33
N ALA A 67 -5.01 20.27 -8.48
CA ALA A 67 -5.27 18.85 -8.76
C ALA A 67 -4.09 18.17 -9.48
N PRO A 68 -3.84 16.86 -9.24
CA PRO A 68 -2.92 16.09 -10.08
C PRO A 68 -3.43 15.99 -11.52
N ARG A 69 -2.52 15.64 -12.44
CA ARG A 69 -2.88 15.37 -13.83
C ARG A 69 -3.70 14.08 -13.97
N PRO A 70 -4.41 13.89 -15.10
CA PRO A 70 -5.09 12.63 -15.40
C PRO A 70 -4.15 11.42 -15.36
N ALA A 71 -4.75 10.23 -15.23
CA ALA A 71 -4.03 8.96 -15.18
C ALA A 71 -3.13 8.76 -16.40
N VAL A 72 -1.93 8.21 -16.18
CA VAL A 72 -1.02 7.83 -17.27
C VAL A 72 -1.58 6.62 -18.01
N THR A 73 -1.53 6.66 -19.34
CA THR A 73 -1.98 5.58 -20.23
C THR A 73 -0.84 4.98 -21.05
N ARG A 74 0.25 5.73 -21.25
CA ARG A 74 1.41 5.27 -22.03
C ARG A 74 2.72 5.84 -21.52
N LEU A 75 3.75 4.99 -21.48
CA LEU A 75 5.14 5.34 -21.19
C LEU A 75 6.04 4.80 -22.30
N HIS A 76 6.80 5.65 -22.98
CA HIS A 76 7.76 5.19 -23.98
C HIS A 76 9.02 6.06 -24.03
N ARG A 77 10.05 5.54 -24.70
CA ARG A 77 11.31 6.27 -24.89
C ARG A 77 11.18 7.24 -26.08
N ALA A 78 11.54 8.51 -25.88
CA ALA A 78 11.78 9.44 -26.99
C ALA A 78 13.22 9.31 -27.51
N ALA A 79 13.49 9.84 -28.71
CA ALA A 79 14.86 10.06 -29.16
C ALA A 79 15.64 10.89 -28.11
N GLY A 80 16.71 10.32 -27.57
CA GLY A 80 17.51 10.92 -26.49
C GLY A 80 17.29 10.23 -25.13
N ASP A 81 17.44 10.98 -24.04
CA ASP A 81 17.50 10.48 -22.66
C ASP A 81 16.19 10.70 -21.86
N ARG A 82 15.09 10.96 -22.57
CA ARG A 82 13.80 11.36 -21.99
C ARG A 82 12.74 10.27 -22.10
N VAL A 83 11.83 10.27 -21.13
CA VAL A 83 10.65 9.42 -21.08
C VAL A 83 9.44 10.25 -21.49
N VAL A 84 8.64 9.73 -22.42
CA VAL A 84 7.39 10.35 -22.87
C VAL A 84 6.24 9.70 -22.13
N VAL A 85 5.40 10.57 -21.55
CA VAL A 85 4.23 10.20 -20.76
C VAL A 85 3.00 10.71 -21.52
N THR A 86 2.07 9.82 -21.82
CA THR A 86 0.73 10.17 -22.32
C THR A 86 -0.27 9.94 -21.21
N ASP A 87 -1.15 10.90 -20.97
CA ASP A 87 -2.23 10.76 -19.99
C ASP A 87 -3.60 10.48 -20.65
N ALA A 88 -4.60 10.19 -19.83
CA ALA A 88 -5.95 9.83 -20.27
C ALA A 88 -6.69 10.94 -21.04
N SER A 89 -6.21 12.19 -21.01
CA SER A 89 -6.74 13.26 -21.84
C SER A 89 -6.14 13.29 -23.26
N GLY A 90 -5.10 12.49 -23.50
CA GLY A 90 -4.32 12.49 -24.74
C GLY A 90 -3.14 13.47 -24.71
N ASP A 91 -2.91 14.18 -23.60
CA ASP A 91 -1.78 15.07 -23.43
C ASP A 91 -0.46 14.28 -23.41
N ILE A 92 0.51 14.73 -24.21
CA ILE A 92 1.83 14.10 -24.34
C ILE A 92 2.90 15.03 -23.78
N ARG A 93 3.69 14.53 -22.84
CA ARG A 93 4.74 15.29 -22.13
C ARG A 93 6.03 14.50 -22.06
N SER A 94 7.17 15.18 -22.07
CA SER A 94 8.49 14.55 -22.03
C SER A 94 9.28 14.99 -20.80
N TYR A 95 9.79 14.02 -20.05
CA TYR A 95 10.51 14.24 -18.79
C TYR A 95 11.88 13.57 -18.80
N ARG A 96 12.84 14.18 -18.10
CA ARG A 96 14.19 13.59 -17.89
C ARG A 96 14.22 12.51 -16.82
N ALA A 97 13.22 12.53 -15.93
CA ALA A 97 12.97 11.50 -14.93
C ALA A 97 11.46 11.31 -14.74
N VAL A 98 11.03 10.07 -14.53
CA VAL A 98 9.67 9.67 -14.16
C VAL A 98 9.78 8.77 -12.92
N VAL A 99 8.98 9.04 -11.90
CA VAL A 99 8.83 8.16 -10.73
C VAL A 99 7.49 7.45 -10.85
N PHE A 100 7.53 6.12 -10.88
CA PHE A 100 6.35 5.27 -10.96
C PHE A 100 6.05 4.67 -9.60
N THR A 101 4.83 4.89 -9.10
CA THR A 101 4.41 4.47 -7.75
C THR A 101 3.11 3.69 -7.70
N ALA A 102 2.56 3.33 -8.86
CA ALA A 102 1.50 2.34 -8.93
C ALA A 102 2.11 0.95 -8.74
N GLN A 103 1.28 -0.02 -8.36
CA GLN A 103 1.70 -1.42 -8.27
C GLN A 103 2.29 -1.88 -9.61
N SER A 104 3.47 -2.50 -9.56
CA SER A 104 4.31 -2.82 -10.72
C SER A 104 3.58 -3.52 -11.88
N TRP A 105 2.60 -4.38 -11.60
CA TRP A 105 1.77 -5.04 -12.61
C TRP A 105 0.95 -4.09 -13.48
N MET A 106 0.69 -2.85 -13.05
CA MET A 106 0.05 -1.85 -13.90
C MET A 106 0.86 -1.49 -15.14
N LEU A 107 2.19 -1.68 -15.11
CA LEU A 107 3.06 -1.52 -16.28
C LEU A 107 2.84 -2.63 -17.33
N LEU A 108 2.18 -3.73 -16.97
CA LEU A 108 1.92 -4.87 -17.86
C LEU A 108 0.52 -4.82 -18.47
N SER A 109 -0.45 -4.20 -17.78
CA SER A 109 -1.88 -4.37 -18.09
C SER A 109 -2.66 -3.07 -18.30
N GLN A 110 -2.30 -1.99 -17.63
CA GLN A 110 -3.06 -0.73 -17.63
C GLN A 110 -2.35 0.40 -18.37
N ILE A 111 -1.02 0.36 -18.40
CA ILE A 111 -0.18 1.35 -19.06
C ILE A 111 0.50 0.65 -20.24
N ASP A 112 0.36 1.22 -21.44
CA ASP A 112 1.18 0.83 -22.60
C ASP A 112 2.62 1.28 -22.32
N CYS A 113 3.38 0.40 -21.68
CA CYS A 113 4.76 0.64 -21.27
C CYS A 113 5.71 -0.02 -22.26
N ASP A 114 6.59 0.78 -22.86
CA ASP A 114 7.61 0.31 -23.79
C ASP A 114 8.63 -0.60 -23.08
N ASP A 115 8.78 -1.83 -23.57
CA ASP A 115 9.73 -2.83 -23.05
C ASP A 115 11.17 -2.31 -22.99
N SER A 116 11.52 -1.34 -23.83
CA SER A 116 12.83 -0.70 -23.83
C SER A 116 13.11 0.14 -22.58
N LEU A 117 12.12 0.45 -21.74
CA LEU A 117 12.32 1.26 -20.54
C LEU A 117 13.08 0.52 -19.42
N PHE A 118 12.96 -0.81 -19.35
CA PHE A 118 13.63 -1.62 -18.33
C PHE A 118 14.49 -2.74 -18.95
N PRO A 119 15.53 -3.23 -18.25
CA PRO A 119 16.19 -4.48 -18.62
C PRO A 119 15.21 -5.66 -18.52
N ILE A 120 15.39 -6.70 -19.34
CA ILE A 120 14.53 -7.90 -19.35
C ILE A 120 14.38 -8.53 -17.96
N ASP A 121 15.49 -8.55 -17.23
CA ASP A 121 15.59 -9.04 -15.88
C ASP A 121 14.70 -8.29 -14.88
N HIS A 122 14.48 -6.99 -15.09
CA HIS A 122 13.55 -6.20 -14.29
C HIS A 122 12.10 -6.49 -14.68
N TRP A 123 11.82 -6.68 -15.97
CA TRP A 123 10.51 -7.13 -16.43
C TRP A 123 10.14 -8.49 -15.82
N THR A 124 11.07 -9.45 -15.79
CA THR A 124 10.85 -10.72 -15.08
C THR A 124 10.54 -10.51 -13.60
N ALA A 125 11.24 -9.59 -12.92
CA ALA A 125 10.94 -9.28 -11.51
C ALA A 125 9.54 -8.65 -11.33
N ILE A 126 9.14 -7.75 -12.23
CA ILE A 126 7.80 -7.14 -12.26
C ILE A 126 6.73 -8.21 -12.47
N GLU A 127 6.85 -9.02 -13.53
CA GLU A 127 5.89 -10.09 -13.85
C GLU A 127 5.75 -11.12 -12.74
N ARG A 128 6.85 -11.46 -12.05
CA ARG A 128 6.86 -12.45 -10.97
C ARG A 128 6.50 -11.90 -9.60
N THR A 129 6.27 -10.59 -9.47
CA THR A 129 5.78 -9.99 -8.23
C THR A 129 4.43 -10.64 -7.86
N HIS A 130 4.24 -11.01 -6.59
CA HIS A 130 3.00 -11.64 -6.12
C HIS A 130 2.22 -10.65 -5.25
N TYR A 131 0.98 -10.37 -5.64
CA TYR A 131 0.04 -9.53 -4.88
C TYR A 131 -0.97 -10.39 -4.15
N MET A 132 -1.29 -10.01 -2.90
CA MET A 132 -2.29 -10.67 -2.06
C MET A 132 -3.63 -9.94 -2.15
N GLU A 133 -4.70 -10.71 -2.09
CA GLU A 133 -6.08 -10.22 -2.03
C GLU A 133 -6.45 -9.74 -0.63
N SER A 134 -7.32 -8.73 -0.54
CA SER A 134 -7.91 -8.37 0.75
C SER A 134 -9.25 -7.66 0.61
N SER A 135 -10.18 -8.06 1.47
CA SER A 135 -11.50 -7.48 1.59
C SER A 135 -11.75 -6.97 3.00
N LYS A 136 -12.40 -5.80 3.08
CA LYS A 136 -12.89 -5.22 4.34
C LYS A 136 -14.34 -4.80 4.19
N LEU A 137 -15.14 -5.02 5.23
CA LEU A 137 -16.51 -4.56 5.32
C LEU A 137 -16.71 -3.80 6.63
N PHE A 138 -17.18 -2.56 6.53
CA PHE A 138 -17.46 -1.67 7.65
C PHE A 138 -18.94 -1.32 7.72
N VAL A 139 -19.45 -1.17 8.94
CA VAL A 139 -20.77 -0.60 9.22
C VAL A 139 -20.66 0.44 10.33
N PRO A 140 -21.30 1.61 10.17
CA PRO A 140 -21.50 2.54 11.28
C PRO A 140 -22.57 2.00 12.24
N VAL A 141 -22.39 2.25 13.53
CA VAL A 141 -23.35 1.92 14.60
C VAL A 141 -23.64 3.12 15.48
N ASP A 142 -24.80 3.10 16.14
CA ASP A 142 -25.35 4.23 16.90
C ASP A 142 -24.50 4.63 18.11
N ARG A 143 -23.88 3.65 18.77
CA ARG A 143 -22.99 3.80 19.92
C ARG A 143 -22.07 2.58 20.04
N PRO A 144 -20.99 2.63 20.85
CA PRO A 144 -20.17 1.45 21.15
C PRO A 144 -20.90 0.46 22.07
N PHE A 145 -22.01 -0.14 21.60
CA PHE A 145 -22.87 -1.03 22.39
C PHE A 145 -22.18 -2.30 22.87
N TRP A 146 -21.04 -2.66 22.28
CA TRP A 146 -20.22 -3.77 22.70
C TRP A 146 -19.71 -3.64 24.14
N LEU A 147 -19.58 -2.41 24.65
CA LEU A 147 -19.17 -2.13 26.03
C LEU A 147 -20.28 -2.35 27.07
N ASP A 148 -21.51 -2.64 26.65
CA ASP A 148 -22.58 -3.01 27.58
C ASP A 148 -22.22 -4.33 28.27
N GLU A 149 -22.52 -4.44 29.57
CA GLU A 149 -22.24 -5.65 30.34
C GLU A 149 -23.32 -6.70 30.11
N ASP A 150 -22.90 -7.92 29.74
CA ASP A 150 -23.76 -9.10 29.70
C ASP A 150 -24.12 -9.52 31.13
N GLU A 151 -25.40 -9.41 31.50
CA GLU A 151 -25.88 -9.64 32.87
C GLU A 151 -25.59 -11.04 33.42
N MET A 152 -25.40 -12.04 32.56
CA MET A 152 -25.14 -13.42 32.97
C MET A 152 -23.66 -13.68 33.23
N THR A 153 -22.78 -13.04 32.46
CA THR A 153 -21.34 -13.36 32.43
C THR A 153 -20.45 -12.26 32.97
N GLY A 154 -20.95 -11.02 33.09
CA GLY A 154 -20.19 -9.83 33.46
C GLY A 154 -19.15 -9.43 32.41
N ARG A 155 -19.29 -9.91 31.17
CA ARG A 155 -18.40 -9.60 30.04
C ARG A 155 -19.00 -8.49 29.19
N ASP A 156 -18.16 -7.83 28.41
CA ASP A 156 -18.60 -7.01 27.28
C ASP A 156 -19.53 -7.82 26.37
N THR A 157 -20.62 -7.20 25.92
CA THR A 157 -21.63 -7.80 25.05
C THR A 157 -21.03 -8.32 23.75
N MET A 158 -20.00 -7.66 23.23
CA MET A 158 -19.24 -8.09 22.06
C MET A 158 -17.76 -7.71 22.23
N SER A 159 -16.85 -8.42 21.58
CA SER A 159 -15.41 -8.16 21.69
C SER A 159 -14.75 -8.15 20.31
N MET A 160 -13.49 -7.69 20.25
CA MET A 160 -12.64 -8.00 19.11
C MET A 160 -12.69 -9.51 18.87
N THR A 161 -13.07 -9.92 17.67
CA THR A 161 -13.35 -11.33 17.37
C THR A 161 -12.32 -11.88 16.41
N LEU A 162 -11.66 -12.96 16.81
CA LEU A 162 -10.87 -13.82 15.93
C LEU A 162 -11.56 -15.17 15.80
N THR A 163 -11.79 -15.60 14.56
CA THR A 163 -12.51 -16.85 14.29
C THR A 163 -12.01 -17.50 13.00
N ASP A 164 -12.22 -18.81 12.90
CA ASP A 164 -12.11 -19.61 11.68
C ASP A 164 -13.35 -19.49 10.78
N ARG A 165 -14.39 -18.79 11.25
CA ARG A 165 -15.58 -18.46 10.46
C ARG A 165 -15.31 -17.34 9.46
N MET A 166 -16.31 -17.08 8.62
CA MET A 166 -16.24 -16.19 7.46
C MET A 166 -15.75 -14.76 7.75
N THR A 167 -15.94 -14.22 8.96
CA THR A 167 -15.47 -12.87 9.29
C THR A 167 -13.95 -12.79 9.50
N ARG A 168 -13.29 -13.90 9.85
CA ARG A 168 -11.91 -13.99 10.33
C ARG A 168 -11.60 -13.02 11.48
N GLY A 169 -11.37 -11.74 11.17
CA GLY A 169 -11.16 -10.67 12.15
C GLY A 169 -12.31 -9.65 12.15
N THR A 170 -12.87 -9.38 13.33
CA THR A 170 -13.83 -8.30 13.56
C THR A 170 -13.25 -7.28 14.53
N TYR A 171 -13.26 -6.00 14.14
CA TYR A 171 -12.67 -4.90 14.89
C TYR A 171 -13.72 -3.86 15.30
N LEU A 172 -13.63 -3.40 16.54
CA LEU A 172 -14.54 -2.46 17.17
C LEU A 172 -13.81 -1.12 17.30
N LEU A 173 -14.31 -0.08 16.61
CA LEU A 173 -13.66 1.22 16.50
C LEU A 173 -14.58 2.27 17.13
N ASP A 174 -14.21 2.81 18.28
CA ASP A 174 -14.95 3.90 18.94
C ASP A 174 -14.13 5.19 19.04
N ASP A 175 -14.86 6.30 19.15
CA ASP A 175 -14.36 7.64 19.47
C ASP A 175 -14.93 8.14 20.81
N GLY A 176 -15.29 7.20 21.71
CA GLY A 176 -15.94 7.46 23.00
C GLY A 176 -17.42 7.05 23.10
N PRO A 177 -17.97 6.99 24.33
CA PRO A 177 -19.25 6.33 24.64
C PRO A 177 -20.50 7.02 24.07
N ASP A 178 -20.46 8.34 23.87
CA ASP A 178 -21.61 9.16 23.45
C ASP A 178 -21.60 9.50 21.95
N ARG A 179 -20.91 8.69 21.14
CA ARG A 179 -20.75 8.93 19.71
C ARG A 179 -21.08 7.68 18.89
N PRO A 180 -21.56 7.85 17.65
CA PRO A 180 -21.53 6.79 16.67
C PRO A 180 -20.15 6.14 16.60
N ALA A 181 -20.15 4.83 16.46
CA ALA A 181 -18.94 4.03 16.36
C ALA A 181 -18.93 3.25 15.04
N VAL A 182 -17.85 2.54 14.74
CA VAL A 182 -17.72 1.76 13.51
C VAL A 182 -17.29 0.35 13.86
N ILE A 183 -17.91 -0.64 13.21
CA ILE A 183 -17.47 -2.02 13.25
C ILE A 183 -16.86 -2.38 11.90
N CYS A 184 -15.61 -2.84 11.90
CA CYS A 184 -15.09 -3.64 10.79
C CYS A 184 -15.63 -5.06 10.99
N LEU A 185 -16.75 -5.39 10.32
CA LEU A 185 -17.41 -6.69 10.48
C LEU A 185 -16.50 -7.84 10.04
N SER A 186 -15.71 -7.60 9.01
CA SER A 186 -14.79 -8.58 8.45
C SER A 186 -13.57 -7.88 7.87
N TYR A 187 -12.39 -8.39 8.22
CA TYR A 187 -11.13 -8.11 7.56
C TYR A 187 -10.48 -9.44 7.17
N THR A 188 -10.38 -9.69 5.87
CA THR A 188 -9.95 -10.97 5.28
C THR A 188 -8.87 -10.80 4.24
N TRP A 189 -8.04 -11.82 4.08
CA TRP A 189 -6.92 -11.92 3.11
C TRP A 189 -7.05 -13.18 2.25
N CYS A 190 -6.43 -13.16 1.06
CA CYS A 190 -6.31 -14.29 0.12
C CYS A 190 -7.64 -15.05 -0.09
N ASP A 191 -7.65 -16.37 0.09
CA ASP A 191 -8.82 -17.23 -0.11
C ASP A 191 -10.09 -16.76 0.62
N ASP A 192 -9.95 -16.19 1.82
CA ASP A 192 -11.11 -15.63 2.53
C ASP A 192 -11.61 -14.34 1.89
N SER A 193 -10.74 -13.49 1.33
CA SER A 193 -11.15 -12.32 0.56
C SER A 193 -11.95 -12.72 -0.69
N LEU A 194 -11.46 -13.73 -1.40
CA LEU A 194 -12.03 -14.18 -2.67
C LEU A 194 -13.46 -14.72 -2.53
N LYS A 195 -13.86 -15.23 -1.36
CA LYS A 195 -15.25 -15.66 -1.07
C LYS A 195 -16.26 -14.52 -1.23
N TRP A 196 -15.83 -13.26 -1.03
CA TRP A 196 -16.69 -12.08 -1.04
C TRP A 196 -16.69 -11.32 -2.35
N LEU A 197 -15.70 -11.58 -3.21
CA LEU A 197 -15.48 -10.85 -4.45
C LEU A 197 -16.76 -10.64 -5.30
N PRO A 198 -17.61 -11.66 -5.55
CA PRO A 198 -18.80 -11.48 -6.38
C PRO A 198 -19.99 -10.84 -5.65
N LEU A 199 -19.91 -10.64 -4.33
CA LEU A 199 -21.02 -10.18 -3.50
C LEU A 199 -21.02 -8.65 -3.36
N SER A 200 -22.21 -8.06 -3.40
CA SER A 200 -22.45 -6.66 -3.03
C SER A 200 -22.19 -6.40 -1.54
N ALA A 201 -22.02 -5.13 -1.16
CA ALA A 201 -21.79 -4.74 0.23
C ALA A 201 -22.89 -5.25 1.19
N ASN A 202 -24.16 -5.21 0.76
CA ASN A 202 -25.27 -5.71 1.56
C ASN A 202 -25.23 -7.24 1.70
N GLU A 203 -24.99 -7.97 0.61
CA GLU A 203 -24.86 -9.44 0.68
C GLU A 203 -23.71 -9.87 1.60
N ARG A 204 -22.56 -9.18 1.53
CA ARG A 204 -21.45 -9.40 2.48
C ARG A 204 -21.90 -9.16 3.91
N MET A 205 -22.58 -8.05 4.18
CA MET A 205 -23.09 -7.70 5.51
C MET A 205 -24.04 -8.78 6.06
N GLU A 206 -24.98 -9.27 5.27
CA GLU A 206 -25.89 -10.34 5.69
C GLU A 206 -25.14 -11.62 6.09
N VAL A 207 -24.12 -12.01 5.31
CA VAL A 207 -23.28 -13.17 5.62
C VAL A 207 -22.49 -12.96 6.92
N MET A 208 -21.89 -11.77 7.10
CA MET A 208 -21.10 -11.47 8.31
C MET A 208 -21.97 -11.42 9.56
N LEU A 209 -23.15 -10.80 9.49
CA LEU A 209 -24.08 -10.74 10.61
C LEU A 209 -24.61 -12.13 10.99
N LYS A 210 -24.91 -12.98 9.99
CA LYS A 210 -25.25 -14.38 10.24
C LYS A 210 -24.12 -15.12 10.95
N SER A 211 -22.89 -14.99 10.46
CA SER A 211 -21.71 -15.61 11.07
C SER A 211 -21.49 -15.16 12.52
N LEU A 212 -21.60 -13.85 12.78
CA LEU A 212 -21.45 -13.28 14.12
C LEU A 212 -22.59 -13.68 15.06
N SER A 213 -23.81 -13.88 14.56
CA SER A 213 -24.93 -14.36 15.40
C SER A 213 -24.70 -15.77 15.95
N GLU A 214 -23.86 -16.59 15.31
CA GLU A 214 -23.48 -17.90 15.85
C GLU A 214 -22.42 -17.79 16.96
N ILE A 215 -21.69 -16.69 17.03
CA ILE A 215 -20.70 -16.40 18.09
C ILE A 215 -21.37 -15.64 19.25
N TYR A 216 -22.24 -14.69 18.91
CA TYR A 216 -22.93 -13.78 19.83
C TYR A 216 -24.46 -13.94 19.69
N PRO A 217 -25.04 -15.08 20.12
CA PRO A 217 -26.45 -15.40 19.85
C PRO A 217 -27.45 -14.46 20.53
N ASN A 218 -27.04 -13.77 21.59
CA ASN A 218 -27.88 -12.83 22.34
C ASN A 218 -27.67 -11.37 21.90
N VAL A 219 -26.83 -11.13 20.90
CA VAL A 219 -26.46 -9.78 20.46
C VAL A 219 -27.07 -9.50 19.11
N ASP A 220 -28.08 -8.64 19.09
CA ASP A 220 -28.61 -8.09 17.85
C ASP A 220 -27.72 -6.94 17.38
N ILE A 221 -26.72 -7.25 16.55
CA ILE A 221 -25.82 -6.25 15.96
C ILE A 221 -26.60 -5.37 14.96
N ARG A 222 -27.59 -5.94 14.26
CA ARG A 222 -28.30 -5.23 13.19
C ARG A 222 -29.08 -4.04 13.70
N LYS A 223 -29.73 -4.14 14.88
CA LYS A 223 -30.49 -3.01 15.45
C LYS A 223 -29.65 -1.76 15.69
N HIS A 224 -28.34 -1.91 15.84
CA HIS A 224 -27.41 -0.82 16.11
C HIS A 224 -26.84 -0.18 14.84
N ILE A 225 -26.94 -0.83 13.67
CA ILE A 225 -26.36 -0.31 12.43
C ILE A 225 -27.13 0.92 11.95
N ILE A 226 -26.40 2.03 11.77
CA ILE A 226 -26.96 3.31 11.32
C ILE A 226 -26.32 3.79 10.02
N GLY A 227 -26.77 3.26 8.90
CA GLY A 227 -26.31 3.67 7.58
C GLY A 227 -26.04 2.50 6.66
N SER A 228 -25.38 2.77 5.54
CA SER A 228 -25.06 1.75 4.54
C SER A 228 -23.70 1.12 4.80
N PRO A 229 -23.54 -0.19 4.52
CA PRO A 229 -22.24 -0.84 4.61
C PRO A 229 -21.26 -0.26 3.59
N ILE A 230 -19.99 -0.15 3.99
CA ILE A 230 -18.89 0.26 3.12
C ILE A 230 -17.95 -0.94 2.98
N THR A 231 -17.63 -1.32 1.74
CA THR A 231 -16.76 -2.45 1.45
C THR A 231 -15.69 -2.10 0.43
N VAL A 232 -14.56 -2.78 0.51
CA VAL A 232 -13.53 -2.80 -0.53
C VAL A 232 -13.05 -4.23 -0.76
N SER A 233 -12.70 -4.56 -2.00
CA SER A 233 -11.88 -5.71 -2.38
C SER A 233 -10.79 -5.18 -3.30
N TRP A 234 -9.55 -5.15 -2.81
CA TRP A 234 -8.46 -4.46 -3.51
C TRP A 234 -8.12 -5.07 -4.87
N GLU A 235 -8.33 -6.38 -5.00
CA GLU A 235 -8.20 -7.13 -6.24
C GLU A 235 -9.24 -6.75 -7.32
N ASN A 236 -10.30 -6.00 -6.95
CA ASN A 236 -11.31 -5.49 -7.88
C ASN A 236 -11.23 -3.97 -8.09
N GLU A 237 -10.30 -3.29 -7.42
CA GLU A 237 -10.12 -1.86 -7.60
C GLU A 237 -9.33 -1.60 -8.89
N PRO A 238 -9.82 -0.74 -9.82
CA PRO A 238 -9.29 -0.65 -11.18
C PRO A 238 -7.86 -0.11 -11.27
N TYR A 239 -7.39 0.56 -10.22
CA TYR A 239 -6.06 1.16 -10.13
C TYR A 239 -5.14 0.45 -9.13
N PHE A 240 -5.51 -0.78 -8.77
CA PHE A 240 -4.72 -1.70 -7.98
C PHE A 240 -4.78 -3.08 -8.63
N MET A 241 -3.92 -3.98 -8.16
CA MET A 241 -3.72 -5.34 -8.65
C MET A 241 -3.83 -6.36 -7.50
N GLY A 242 -4.34 -5.90 -6.36
CA GLY A 242 -4.31 -6.57 -5.07
C GLY A 242 -4.05 -5.56 -3.95
N ALA A 243 -4.14 -6.00 -2.70
CA ALA A 243 -3.98 -5.14 -1.53
C ALA A 243 -2.54 -4.66 -1.34
N PHE A 244 -1.59 -5.59 -1.46
CA PHE A 244 -0.16 -5.36 -1.33
C PHE A 244 0.62 -6.59 -1.82
N LYS A 245 1.93 -6.43 -2.05
CA LYS A 245 2.82 -7.53 -2.44
C LYS A 245 3.11 -8.44 -1.24
N ALA A 246 3.33 -9.73 -1.48
CA ALA A 246 4.15 -10.57 -0.59
C ALA A 246 5.15 -11.40 -1.37
N ASN A 247 6.38 -11.52 -0.85
CA ASN A 247 7.41 -12.30 -1.52
C ASN A 247 7.20 -13.79 -1.27
N LEU A 248 7.07 -14.58 -2.35
CA LEU A 248 7.10 -16.04 -2.28
C LEU A 248 8.54 -16.56 -2.06
N PRO A 249 8.72 -17.80 -1.60
CA PRO A 249 10.03 -18.44 -1.53
C PRO A 249 10.78 -18.33 -2.87
N GLY A 250 12.01 -17.82 -2.82
CA GLY A 250 12.85 -17.57 -4.02
C GLY A 250 12.75 -16.16 -4.60
N HIS A 251 11.77 -15.34 -4.20
CA HIS A 251 11.57 -13.99 -4.76
C HIS A 251 12.58 -12.94 -4.27
N TYR A 252 13.50 -13.29 -3.36
CA TYR A 252 14.51 -12.36 -2.86
C TYR A 252 15.29 -11.66 -3.98
N ARG A 253 15.65 -12.38 -5.05
CA ARG A 253 16.41 -11.81 -6.18
C ARG A 253 15.58 -10.79 -6.97
N TYR A 254 14.31 -11.08 -7.21
CA TYR A 254 13.38 -10.15 -7.83
C TYR A 254 13.22 -8.90 -6.97
N GLN A 255 12.96 -9.07 -5.67
CA GLN A 255 12.80 -7.94 -4.77
C GLN A 255 14.07 -7.09 -4.68
N ARG A 256 15.26 -7.69 -4.58
CA ARG A 256 16.52 -6.96 -4.59
C ARG A 256 16.63 -6.11 -5.84
N ARG A 257 16.39 -6.71 -7.01
CA ARG A 257 16.48 -6.03 -8.30
C ARG A 257 15.56 -4.81 -8.38
N LEU A 258 14.32 -4.94 -7.91
CA LEU A 258 13.36 -3.83 -7.86
C LEU A 258 13.79 -2.77 -6.83
N PHE A 259 14.12 -3.18 -5.61
CA PHE A 259 14.51 -2.28 -4.52
C PHE A 259 15.76 -1.45 -4.85
N THR A 260 16.73 -2.04 -5.53
CA THR A 260 17.99 -1.37 -5.90
C THR A 260 17.92 -0.62 -7.23
N HIS A 261 16.77 -0.63 -7.92
CA HIS A 261 16.63 -0.02 -9.25
C HIS A 261 16.90 1.49 -9.28
N PHE A 262 16.78 2.18 -8.14
CA PHE A 262 17.12 3.61 -8.03
C PHE A 262 18.62 3.90 -8.27
N MET A 263 19.49 2.90 -8.13
CA MET A 263 20.93 2.99 -8.44
C MET A 263 21.17 2.68 -9.92
N GLN A 264 21.12 3.71 -10.77
CA GLN A 264 21.09 3.55 -12.22
C GLN A 264 22.44 3.65 -12.92
N ASP A 265 23.53 3.94 -12.21
CA ASP A 265 24.85 4.18 -12.81
C ASP A 265 25.42 2.96 -13.55
N ARG A 266 25.01 1.75 -13.13
CA ARG A 266 25.38 0.48 -13.76
C ARG A 266 24.42 0.06 -14.89
N LEU A 267 23.29 0.75 -15.07
CA LEU A 267 22.35 0.45 -16.15
C LEU A 267 22.81 1.05 -17.48
N PRO A 268 22.49 0.44 -18.63
CA PRO A 268 22.63 1.08 -19.93
C PRO A 268 21.92 2.44 -19.97
N ALA A 269 22.45 3.42 -20.71
CA ALA A 269 21.95 4.79 -20.69
C ALA A 269 20.47 4.92 -21.11
N ASP A 270 20.02 4.05 -22.02
CA ASP A 270 18.66 3.90 -22.51
C ASP A 270 17.71 3.22 -21.51
N LYS A 271 18.22 2.73 -20.37
CA LYS A 271 17.46 2.13 -19.26
C LYS A 271 17.39 3.03 -18.02
N ARG A 272 17.91 4.27 -18.10
CA ARG A 272 17.91 5.24 -17.00
C ARG A 272 16.70 6.20 -17.10
N GLY A 273 16.39 6.84 -15.99
CA GLY A 273 15.40 7.92 -15.88
C GLY A 273 13.97 7.48 -15.57
N VAL A 274 13.69 6.19 -15.43
CA VAL A 274 12.44 5.71 -14.81
C VAL A 274 12.81 5.16 -13.43
N PHE A 275 12.16 5.64 -12.37
CA PHE A 275 12.39 5.19 -11.00
C PHE A 275 11.14 4.48 -10.49
N LEU A 276 11.33 3.46 -9.67
CA LEU A 276 10.25 2.71 -9.03
C LEU A 276 10.25 3.05 -7.52
N ALA A 277 9.08 3.30 -6.96
CA ALA A 277 8.89 3.46 -5.52
C ALA A 277 7.48 2.98 -5.14
N GLY A 278 7.31 2.48 -3.92
CA GLY A 278 6.08 1.81 -3.52
C GLY A 278 6.38 0.73 -2.50
N ASP A 279 5.36 0.26 -1.79
CA ASP A 279 5.53 -0.83 -0.85
C ASP A 279 5.88 -2.15 -1.58
N ASP A 280 5.42 -2.35 -2.81
CA ASP A 280 5.80 -3.44 -3.72
C ASP A 280 7.30 -3.42 -4.09
N ILE A 281 7.91 -2.24 -4.16
CA ILE A 281 9.35 -2.06 -4.35
C ILE A 281 10.13 -2.31 -3.05
N SER A 282 9.47 -2.27 -1.90
CA SER A 282 10.08 -2.40 -0.58
C SER A 282 10.24 -3.85 -0.11
N TRP A 283 11.05 -4.05 0.94
CA TRP A 283 11.21 -5.33 1.62
C TRP A 283 10.08 -5.64 2.63
N THR A 284 9.17 -4.69 2.87
CA THR A 284 8.10 -4.75 3.88
C THR A 284 6.79 -4.26 3.25
N ALA A 285 6.35 -4.96 2.21
CA ALA A 285 5.08 -4.65 1.55
C ALA A 285 3.89 -4.84 2.51
N GLY A 286 2.79 -4.11 2.28
CA GLY A 286 1.68 -4.02 3.23
C GLY A 286 1.92 -3.04 4.39
N TRP A 287 3.14 -2.49 4.50
CA TRP A 287 3.50 -1.49 5.51
C TRP A 287 3.86 -0.15 4.85
N ALA A 288 3.16 0.92 5.24
CA ALA A 288 3.33 2.25 4.64
C ALA A 288 4.77 2.79 4.71
N GLU A 289 5.53 2.39 5.74
CA GLU A 289 6.94 2.74 5.90
C GLU A 289 7.77 2.27 4.70
N GLY A 290 7.48 1.10 4.12
CA GLY A 290 8.15 0.59 2.93
C GLY A 290 7.96 1.50 1.70
N ALA A 291 6.74 2.03 1.51
CA ALA A 291 6.46 3.00 0.45
C ALA A 291 7.21 4.33 0.68
N VAL A 292 7.29 4.81 1.92
CA VAL A 292 8.02 6.04 2.26
C VAL A 292 9.52 5.88 2.01
N GLN A 293 10.13 4.78 2.46
CA GLN A 293 11.56 4.53 2.31
C GLN A 293 11.97 4.39 0.84
N THR A 294 11.19 3.66 0.04
CA THR A 294 11.46 3.54 -1.40
C THR A 294 11.24 4.85 -2.16
N ALA A 295 10.27 5.68 -1.73
CA ALA A 295 10.11 7.04 -2.26
C ALA A 295 11.35 7.91 -1.97
N LEU A 296 11.95 7.80 -0.78
CA LEU A 296 13.20 8.51 -0.46
C LEU A 296 14.39 8.01 -1.30
N ASN A 297 14.47 6.70 -1.58
CA ASN A 297 15.46 6.14 -2.52
C ASN A 297 15.27 6.73 -3.92
N ALA A 298 14.04 6.80 -4.42
CA ALA A 298 13.74 7.42 -5.70
C ALA A 298 14.04 8.93 -5.71
N VAL A 299 13.79 9.66 -4.63
CA VAL A 299 14.18 11.08 -4.49
C VAL A 299 15.69 11.25 -4.64
N TRP A 300 16.50 10.40 -3.99
CA TRP A 300 17.95 10.41 -4.16
C TRP A 300 18.33 10.11 -5.62
N GLY A 301 17.73 9.08 -6.22
CA GLY A 301 18.00 8.69 -7.61
C GLY A 301 17.66 9.79 -8.62
N VAL A 302 16.52 10.48 -8.44
CA VAL A 302 16.14 11.64 -9.26
C VAL A 302 17.12 12.79 -9.05
N MET A 303 17.48 13.12 -7.81
CA MET A 303 18.47 14.16 -7.52
C MET A 303 19.80 13.88 -8.25
N HIS A 304 20.33 12.66 -8.13
CA HIS A 304 21.55 12.21 -8.80
C HIS A 304 21.45 12.28 -10.33
N ARG A 305 20.31 11.86 -10.90
CA ARG A 305 20.04 11.97 -12.35
C ARG A 305 20.10 13.40 -12.87
N PHE A 306 19.73 14.38 -12.04
CA PHE A 306 19.82 15.79 -12.37
C PHE A 306 21.19 16.41 -12.03
N GLY A 307 22.17 15.60 -11.62
CA GLY A 307 23.53 16.03 -11.28
C GLY A 307 23.64 16.67 -9.89
N GLY A 308 22.61 16.50 -9.05
CA GLY A 308 22.66 16.92 -7.65
C GLY A 308 23.34 15.89 -6.76
N THR A 309 23.82 16.33 -5.61
CA THR A 309 24.45 15.49 -4.58
C THR A 309 23.88 15.84 -3.21
N THR A 310 24.00 14.93 -2.26
CA THR A 310 23.65 15.19 -0.85
C THR A 310 24.67 16.14 -0.19
N ASP A 311 24.27 16.71 0.95
CA ASP A 311 25.21 17.39 1.85
C ASP A 311 26.13 16.32 2.48
N PRO A 312 27.47 16.49 2.48
CA PRO A 312 28.38 15.53 3.08
C PRO A 312 28.12 15.21 4.56
N LYS A 313 27.42 16.10 5.29
CA LYS A 313 27.02 15.88 6.69
C LYS A 313 25.71 15.10 6.85
N ASN A 314 24.99 14.87 5.75
CA ASN A 314 23.72 14.17 5.72
C ASN A 314 23.66 13.26 4.47
N PRO A 315 24.47 12.20 4.42
CA PRO A 315 24.47 11.27 3.30
C PRO A 315 23.10 10.60 3.16
N GLY A 316 22.70 10.38 1.92
CA GLY A 316 21.46 9.72 1.53
C GLY A 316 21.67 8.25 1.14
N PRO A 317 20.60 7.57 0.72
CA PRO A 317 20.60 6.13 0.50
C PRO A 317 21.58 5.66 -0.57
N GLY A 318 21.77 6.42 -1.66
CA GLY A 318 22.70 6.03 -2.72
C GLY A 318 24.17 6.35 -2.42
N ASP A 319 24.45 7.24 -1.46
CA ASP A 319 25.83 7.60 -1.10
C ASP A 319 26.52 6.47 -0.32
N LEU A 320 25.74 5.65 0.39
CA LEU A 320 26.22 4.51 1.18
C LEU A 320 25.93 3.17 0.50
N TYR A 321 25.40 3.17 -0.72
CA TYR A 321 24.86 1.96 -1.35
C TYR A 321 25.85 0.79 -1.37
N GLU A 322 27.12 1.01 -1.71
CA GLU A 322 28.12 -0.08 -1.78
C GLU A 322 28.41 -0.73 -0.40
N GLU A 323 28.14 -0.03 0.70
CA GLU A 323 28.34 -0.54 2.07
C GLU A 323 27.11 -1.29 2.59
N ILE A 324 25.91 -0.79 2.28
CA ILE A 324 24.65 -1.24 2.91
C ILE A 324 23.64 -1.85 1.93
N ALA A 325 24.00 -2.06 0.67
CA ALA A 325 23.11 -2.68 -0.31
C ALA A 325 22.63 -4.05 0.19
N PRO A 326 21.37 -4.44 -0.09
CA PRO A 326 20.91 -5.79 0.18
C PRO A 326 21.85 -6.81 -0.47
N VAL A 327 22.13 -7.88 0.28
CA VAL A 327 23.07 -8.93 -0.11
C VAL A 327 22.79 -9.44 -1.52
N GLU A 328 23.81 -9.42 -2.38
CA GLU A 328 23.74 -10.11 -3.66
C GLU A 328 23.90 -11.61 -3.43
N LEU A 329 22.87 -12.39 -3.77
CA LEU A 329 22.99 -13.84 -3.74
C LEU A 329 23.80 -14.28 -4.98
N PRO A 330 24.74 -15.24 -4.85
CA PRO A 330 25.40 -15.83 -6.00
C PRO A 330 24.38 -16.31 -7.04
N GLU A 331 24.72 -16.18 -8.32
CA GLU A 331 23.99 -16.81 -9.42
C GLU A 331 24.37 -18.30 -9.52
N ASP A 332 23.49 -19.09 -10.12
CA ASP A 332 23.73 -20.48 -10.52
C ASP A 332 24.90 -20.62 -11.50
#